data_AF-A0A2H9L4N1-F1
#
_entry.id   AF-A0A2H9L4N1-F1
#
_cell.length_a   1.000
_cell.length_b   1.000
_cell.length_c   1.000
_cell.angle_alpha   90.00
_cell.angle_beta   90.00
_cell.angle_gamma   90.00
#
_symmetry.space_group_name_H-M   'P 1'
#
loop_
_entity.id
_entity.type
_entity.pdbx_description
1 polymer ?
#
loop_
_entity_poly.entity_id
_entity_poly.type
_entity_poly.pdbx_seq_one_letter_code
_entity_poly.pdbx_strand_id
1 'polypeptide(L)' 'KGKLTRKKEAVLLLKAAERNYGRIEREIRRLHSYEVPEIIAFKVEKGYAPYLRWVGG' A
#
# COMPACT_ATOMS: atom_id res chain seq x y z
N LYS A 1 9.21 -0.13 24.09
CA LYS A 1 10.25 0.76 23.53
C LYS A 1 11.63 0.28 24.00
N GLY A 2 12.65 0.34 23.13
CA GLY A 2 14.02 -0.08 23.43
C GLY A 2 14.31 -1.58 23.36
N LYS A 3 13.37 -2.40 22.88
CA LYS A 3 13.54 -3.86 22.77
C LYS A 3 13.29 -4.29 21.33
N LEU A 4 14.16 -5.15 20.83
CA LEU A 4 13.92 -5.87 19.58
C LEU A 4 12.60 -6.63 19.71
N THR A 5 11.73 -6.48 18.72
CA THR A 5 10.42 -7.13 18.70
C THR A 5 10.27 -7.89 17.40
N ARG A 6 9.61 -9.05 17.47
CA ARG A 6 9.32 -9.89 16.31
C ARG A 6 7.86 -10.30 16.35
N LYS A 7 7.15 -10.09 15.23
CA LYS A 7 5.76 -10.50 15.05
C LYS A 7 5.62 -11.18 13.69
N LYS A 8 4.63 -12.07 13.57
CA LYS A 8 4.23 -12.63 12.28
C LYS A 8 3.19 -11.71 11.68
N GLU A 9 3.40 -11.29 10.44
CA GLU A 9 2.56 -10.33 9.73
C GLU A 9 2.42 -10.77 8.27
N ALA A 10 1.42 -10.23 7.59
CA ALA A 10 1.25 -10.39 6.16
C ALA A 10 1.56 -9.06 5.47
N VAL A 11 2.28 -9.11 4.35
CA VAL A 11 2.53 -7.95 3.51
C VAL A 11 1.44 -7.88 2.44
N LEU A 12 0.82 -6.71 2.30
CA LEU A 12 -0.20 -6.47 1.30
C LEU A 12 0.39 -5.71 0.10
N LEU A 13 0.27 -6.28 -1.10
CA LEU A 13 0.71 -5.63 -2.34
C LEU A 13 -0.48 -5.07 -3.13
N LEU A 14 -0.78 -3.80 -2.91
CA LEU A 14 -1.85 -3.06 -3.59
C LEU A 14 -1.37 -2.48 -4.93
N LYS A 15 -2.26 -2.50 -5.93
CA LYS A 15 -2.05 -1.83 -7.22
C LYS A 15 -3.11 -0.77 -7.35
N ALA A 16 -2.69 0.47 -7.59
CA ALA A 16 -3.59 1.59 -7.70
C ALA A 16 -2.99 2.67 -8.61
N ALA A 17 -3.86 3.44 -9.25
CA ALA A 17 -3.46 4.69 -9.88
C ALA A 17 -2.99 5.70 -8.83
N GLU A 18 -1.95 6.47 -9.13
CA GLU A 18 -1.32 7.46 -8.25
C GLU A 18 -2.34 8.43 -7.63
N ARG A 19 -3.28 8.91 -8.44
CA ARG A 19 -4.37 9.82 -8.01
C ARG A 19 -5.22 9.29 -6.84
N ASN A 20 -5.23 7.99 -6.61
CA ASN A 20 -6.02 7.36 -5.54
C ASN A 20 -5.24 7.18 -4.23
N TYR A 21 -3.94 7.46 -4.20
CA TYR A 21 -3.08 7.17 -3.05
C TYR A 21 -3.63 7.75 -1.74
N GLY A 22 -3.92 9.06 -1.70
CA GLY A 22 -4.40 9.71 -0.47
C GLY A 22 -5.73 9.17 0.04
N ARG A 23 -6.61 8.68 -0.85
CA ARG A 23 -7.85 7.99 -0.44
C ARG A 23 -7.55 6.62 0.14
N ILE A 24 -6.66 5.86 -0.49
CA ILE A 24 -6.27 4.51 -0.05
C ILE A 24 -5.56 4.56 1.31
N GLU A 25 -4.58 5.44 1.48
CA GLU A 25 -3.85 5.62 2.73
C GLU A 25 -4.82 5.92 3.90
N ARG A 26 -5.77 6.84 3.69
CA ARG A 26 -6.78 7.18 4.69
C ARG A 26 -7.63 5.97 5.07
N GLU A 27 -8.09 5.18 4.10
CA GLU A 27 -8.89 3.99 4.39
C GLU A 27 -8.07 2.89 5.09
N ILE A 28 -6.81 2.69 4.70
CA ILE A 28 -5.92 1.76 5.40
C ILE A 28 -5.77 2.22 6.85
N ARG A 29 -5.46 3.48 7.12
CA ARG A 29 -5.33 4.01 8.50
C ARG A 29 -6.62 3.87 9.30
N ARG A 30 -7.79 4.01 8.67
CA ARG A 30 -9.09 3.84 9.34
C ARG A 30 -9.38 2.37 9.70
N LEU A 31 -8.94 1.42 8.88
CA LEU A 31 -9.25 0.00 9.02
C LEU A 31 -8.17 -0.80 9.76
N HIS A 32 -6.91 -0.34 9.72
CA HIS A 32 -5.78 -1.07 10.25
C HIS A 32 -5.80 -1.05 11.79
N SER A 33 -5.48 -2.19 12.40
CA SER A 33 -5.44 -2.35 13.86
C SER A 33 -4.25 -1.67 14.55
N TYR A 34 -3.31 -1.10 13.79
CA TYR A 34 -2.08 -0.53 14.32
C TYR A 34 -2.22 0.98 14.35
N GLU A 35 -1.67 1.59 15.42
CA GLU A 35 -1.60 3.05 15.54
C GLU A 35 -0.78 3.68 14.41
N VAL A 36 0.31 3.01 14.02
CA VAL A 36 1.20 3.43 12.94
C VAL A 36 1.47 2.23 12.02
N PRO A 37 0.62 1.98 11.00
CA PRO A 37 0.88 0.94 10.01
C PRO A 37 2.00 1.34 9.03
N GLU A 38 2.73 0.37 8.49
CA GLU A 38 3.67 0.60 7.39
C GLU A 38 2.90 0.76 6.08
N ILE A 39 2.93 1.97 5.50
CA ILE A 39 2.27 2.29 4.22
C ILE A 39 3.28 3.03 3.33
N ILE A 40 3.78 2.35 2.30
CA ILE A 40 4.73 2.90 1.35
C ILE A 40 4.29 2.61 -0.09
N ALA A 41 4.58 3.52 -1.02
CA ALA A 41 4.26 3.37 -2.44
C ALA A 41 5.52 3.43 -3.29
N PHE A 42 5.56 2.60 -4.33
CA PHE A 42 6.62 2.60 -5.33
C PHE A 42 6.04 3.00 -6.68
N LYS A 43 6.77 3.85 -7.41
CA LYS A 43 6.38 4.22 -8.78
C LYS A 43 6.68 3.06 -9.73
N VAL A 44 5.70 2.68 -10.54
CA VAL A 44 5.85 1.67 -11.59
C VAL A 44 6.22 2.37 -12.90
N GLU A 45 7.48 2.28 -13.31
CA GLU A 45 7.98 2.94 -14.52
C GLU A 45 7.60 2.22 -15.82
N LYS A 46 7.50 0.88 -15.78
CA LYS A 46 7.14 0.05 -16.94
C LYS A 46 6.34 -1.17 -16.50
N GLY A 47 5.48 -1.67 -17.38
CA GLY A 47 4.67 -2.86 -17.15
C GLY A 47 3.91 -3.26 -18.40
N TYR A 48 3.23 -4.41 -18.34
CA TYR A 48 2.41 -4.90 -19.45
C TYR A 48 1.25 -3.94 -19.72
N ALA A 49 1.23 -3.31 -20.90
CA ALA A 49 0.36 -2.17 -21.17
C ALA A 49 -1.15 -2.43 -20.96
N PRO A 50 -1.74 -3.58 -21.35
CA PRO A 50 -3.13 -3.89 -21.04
C PRO A 50 -3.42 -3.94 -19.54
N TYR A 51 -2.49 -4.47 -18.73
CA TYR A 51 -2.65 -4.53 -17.28
C TYR A 51 -2.58 -3.14 -16.64
N LEU A 52 -1.65 -2.30 -17.09
CA LEU A 52 -1.55 -0.92 -16.59
C LEU A 52 -2.79 -0.10 -16.93
N ARG A 53 -3.40 -0.31 -18.12
CA ARG A 53 -4.69 0.30 -18.45
C ARG A 53 -5.80 -0.19 -17.53
N TRP A 54 -5.88 -1.50 -17.28
CA TRP A 54 -6.88 -2.06 -16.36
C TRP A 54 -6.75 -1.52 -14.93
N VAL A 55 -5.53 -1.36 -14.40
CA VAL A 55 -5.30 -0.74 -13.08
C VAL A 55 -5.58 0.77 -13.10
N GLY A 56 -5.19 1.42 -14.19
CA GLY A 56 -5.28 2.87 -14.36
C GLY A 56 -6.70 3.40 -14.49
N GLY A 57 -7.65 2.55 -14.89
CA GLY A 57 -9.02 2.95 -15.26
C GLY A 57 -9.10 3.40 -16.71
#